data_AF-A0A927Y333-F1
#
_entry.id   AF-A0A927Y333-F1
#
_cell.length_a   1.000
_cell.length_b   1.000
_cell.length_c   1.000
_cell.angle_alpha   90.00
_cell.angle_beta   90.00
_cell.angle_gamma   90.00
#
_symmetry.space_group_name_H-M   'P 1'
#
loop_
_entity.id
_entity.type
_entity.pdbx_description
1 polymer ?
#
loop_
_entity_poly.entity_id
_entity_poly.type
_entity_poly.pdbx_seq_one_letter_code
_entity_poly.pdbx_strand_id
1 'polypeptide(L)'
;MNRTNKDKYGIGITKWCREYEKQLEEALNGKPSTDELTRLLASHEKRLSYLMHERLIHLIVVFITVILVLFSIALILFCPEAIPAALPMFLILFVLLVFYIRHYFFLENTVQHWYRLTEEIENMICKG
;
A
#
# COMPACT_ATOMS: atom_id res chain seq x y z
N MET A 1 29.99 3.68 1.87
CA MET A 1 28.52 3.67 1.82
C MET A 1 28.09 3.34 0.39
N ASN A 2 27.85 2.06 0.09
CA ASN A 2 27.64 1.58 -1.28
C ASN A 2 26.16 1.75 -1.64
N ARG A 3 25.79 2.86 -2.29
CA ARG A 3 24.42 3.07 -2.78
C ARG A 3 24.19 2.09 -3.93
N THR A 4 23.60 0.93 -3.64
CA THR A 4 23.24 -0.03 -4.68
C THR A 4 22.22 0.62 -5.62
N ASN A 5 22.57 0.74 -6.91
CA ASN A 5 21.71 1.25 -8.00
C ASN A 5 20.47 0.37 -8.27
N LYS A 6 20.20 -0.64 -7.42
CA LYS A 6 19.11 -1.61 -7.59
C LYS A 6 17.71 -1.01 -7.49
N ASP A 7 17.60 0.18 -6.91
CA ASP A 7 16.32 0.74 -6.46
C ASP A 7 15.97 2.06 -7.18
N LYS A 8 16.80 2.48 -8.15
CA LYS A 8 16.75 3.81 -8.77
C LYS A 8 15.45 4.10 -9.54
N TYR A 9 14.75 3.07 -10.01
CA TYR A 9 13.53 3.18 -10.84
C TYR A 9 12.27 2.67 -10.13
N GLY A 10 12.36 2.33 -8.85
CA GLY A 10 11.22 1.85 -8.04
C GLY A 10 11.59 0.68 -7.15
N ILE A 11 11.11 0.72 -5.92
CA ILE A 11 11.20 -0.40 -4.98
C ILE A 11 9.84 -1.08 -5.03
N GLY A 12 9.79 -2.37 -5.39
CA GLY A 12 8.53 -3.11 -5.28
C GLY A 12 8.07 -3.08 -3.82
N ILE A 13 6.91 -2.47 -3.55
CA ILE A 13 6.41 -2.24 -2.18
C ILE A 13 6.33 -3.54 -1.37
N THR A 14 6.00 -4.65 -2.04
CA THR A 14 6.03 -6.00 -1.48
C THR A 14 7.42 -6.41 -0.97
N LYS A 15 8.46 -6.18 -1.78
CA LYS A 15 9.85 -6.48 -1.44
C LYS A 15 10.35 -5.54 -0.35
N TRP A 16 9.97 -4.27 -0.41
CA TRP A 16 10.32 -3.28 0.61
C TRP A 16 9.75 -3.64 1.98
N CYS A 17 8.48 -4.05 2.04
CA CYS A 17 7.86 -4.47 3.30
C CYS A 17 8.54 -5.69 3.89
N ARG A 18 8.79 -6.72 3.06
CA ARG A 18 9.45 -7.96 3.50
C ARG A 18 10.87 -7.74 4.01
N GLU A 19 11.65 -6.93 3.30
CA GLU A 19 13.02 -6.61 3.70
C GLU A 19 13.04 -5.83 5.02
N TYR A 20 12.06 -4.95 5.21
CA TYR A 20 11.91 -4.22 6.46
C TYR A 20 11.48 -5.11 7.63
N GLU A 21 10.49 -5.98 7.44
CA GLU A 21 10.05 -6.96 8.45
C GLU A 21 11.24 -7.80 8.93
N LYS A 22 12.08 -8.28 7.99
CA LYS A 22 13.30 -9.02 8.33
C LYS A 22 14.27 -8.19 9.18
N GLN A 23 14.52 -6.94 8.80
CA GLN A 23 15.39 -6.03 9.57
C GLN A 23 14.83 -5.77 10.97
N LEU A 24 13.52 -5.68 11.10
CA LEU A 24 12.85 -5.47 12.37
C LEU A 24 12.96 -6.70 13.27
N GLU A 25 12.73 -7.90 12.73
CA GLU A 25 12.92 -9.17 13.46
C GLU A 25 14.36 -9.33 13.96
N GLU A 26 15.35 -9.04 13.11
CA GLU A 26 16.78 -9.06 13.50
C GLU A 26 17.07 -8.08 14.64
N ALA A 27 16.50 -6.87 14.59
CA ALA A 27 16.65 -5.86 15.65
C ALA A 27 15.99 -6.29 16.96
N LEU A 28 14.79 -6.87 16.92
CA LEU A 28 14.05 -7.33 18.10
C LEU A 28 14.74 -8.52 18.79
N ASN A 29 15.32 -9.45 18.01
CA ASN A 29 16.06 -10.59 18.54
C ASN A 29 17.33 -10.19 19.32
N GLY A 30 17.86 -9.00 19.08
CA GLY A 30 19.01 -8.44 19.79
C GLY A 30 18.75 -8.07 21.26
N LYS A 31 17.50 -8.21 21.75
CA LYS A 31 17.04 -7.72 23.06
C LYS A 31 17.42 -6.25 23.29
N PRO A 32 16.94 -5.35 22.42
CA PRO A 32 17.27 -3.94 22.49
C PRO A 32 16.83 -3.34 23.83
N SER A 33 17.55 -2.33 24.27
CA SER A 33 17.15 -1.49 25.40
C SER A 33 15.85 -0.71 25.10
N THR A 34 15.18 -0.21 26.13
CA THR A 34 13.94 0.56 25.99
C THR A 34 14.11 1.81 25.10
N ASP A 35 15.27 2.48 25.13
CA ASP A 35 15.57 3.64 24.25
C ASP A 35 15.72 3.21 22.78
N GLU A 36 16.40 2.10 22.51
CA GLU A 36 16.54 1.55 21.16
C GLU A 36 15.19 1.11 20.59
N LEU A 37 14.36 0.48 21.42
CA LEU A 37 13.02 0.04 21.04
C LEU A 37 12.10 1.24 20.72
N THR A 38 12.21 2.33 21.48
CA THR A 38 11.47 3.57 21.21
C THR A 38 11.88 4.21 19.88
N ARG A 39 13.19 4.22 19.55
CA ARG A 39 13.67 4.70 18.26
C ARG A 39 13.23 3.81 17.10
N LEU A 40 13.21 2.49 17.33
CA LEU A 40 12.75 1.51 16.35
C LEU A 40 11.25 1.70 16.05
N LEU A 41 10.44 1.90 17.09
CA LEU A 41 9.02 2.19 16.99
C LEU A 41 8.76 3.46 16.16
N ALA A 42 9.44 4.57 16.47
CA ALA A 42 9.30 5.81 15.70
C ALA A 42 9.66 5.64 14.21
N SER A 43 10.66 4.81 13.90
CA SER A 43 11.03 4.46 12.52
C SER A 43 9.95 3.61 11.85
N HIS A 44 9.38 2.64 12.56
CA HIS A 44 8.27 1.79 12.11
C HIS A 44 7.01 2.59 11.80
N GLU A 45 6.58 3.45 12.71
CA GLU A 45 5.41 4.31 12.53
C GLU A 45 5.55 5.23 11.32
N LYS A 46 6.75 5.78 11.08
CA LYS A 46 7.02 6.59 9.89
C LYS A 46 6.85 5.77 8.61
N ARG A 47 7.32 4.52 8.58
CA ARG A 47 7.17 3.61 7.44
C ARG A 47 5.72 3.18 7.25
N LEU A 48 5.01 2.92 8.34
CA LEU A 48 3.57 2.63 8.34
C LEU A 48 2.78 3.81 7.75
N SER A 49 3.13 5.05 8.09
CA SER A 49 2.51 6.26 7.54
C SER A 49 2.69 6.36 6.01
N TYR A 50 3.82 5.92 5.46
CA TYR A 50 3.99 5.85 4.00
C TYR A 50 3.03 4.85 3.35
N LEU A 51 2.81 3.68 3.96
CA LEU A 51 1.82 2.71 3.47
C LEU A 51 0.38 3.25 3.56
N MET A 52 0.06 4.00 4.62
CA MET A 52 -1.23 4.70 4.74
C MET A 52 -1.44 5.70 3.60
N HIS A 53 -0.40 6.48 3.31
CA HIS A 53 -0.45 7.48 2.26
C HIS A 53 -0.67 6.85 0.88
N GLU A 54 0.08 5.79 0.57
CA GLU A 54 -0.08 5.01 -0.66
C GLU A 54 -1.51 4.47 -0.79
N ARG A 55 -2.06 3.92 0.30
CA ARG A 55 -3.43 3.40 0.32
C ARG A 55 -4.49 4.49 0.11
N LEU A 56 -4.28 5.68 0.68
CA LEU A 56 -5.18 6.82 0.48
C LEU A 56 -5.17 7.28 -0.99
N ILE A 57 -4.00 7.39 -1.60
CA ILE A 57 -3.87 7.74 -3.03
C ILE A 57 -4.54 6.66 -3.89
N HIS A 58 -4.30 5.39 -3.60
CA HIS A 58 -4.96 4.27 -4.30
C HIS A 58 -6.48 4.35 -4.20
N LEU A 59 -7.02 4.66 -3.02
CA LEU A 59 -8.46 4.82 -2.84
C LEU A 59 -9.02 5.96 -3.69
N ILE A 60 -8.34 7.10 -3.75
CA ILE A 60 -8.74 8.24 -4.59
C ILE A 60 -8.76 7.84 -6.07
N VAL A 61 -7.71 7.17 -6.55
CA VAL A 61 -7.62 6.73 -7.94
C VAL A 61 -8.69 5.67 -8.27
N VAL A 62 -8.97 4.73 -7.36
CA VAL A 62 -10.08 3.77 -7.49
C VAL A 62 -11.40 4.49 -7.59
N PHE A 63 -11.66 5.47 -6.72
CA PHE A 63 -12.91 6.22 -6.71
C PHE A 63 -13.15 6.97 -8.03
N ILE A 64 -12.13 7.66 -8.54
CA ILE A 64 -12.19 8.32 -9.85
C ILE A 64 -12.42 7.29 -10.97
N THR A 65 -11.71 6.16 -10.94
CA THR A 65 -11.86 5.10 -11.93
C THR A 65 -13.29 4.53 -11.94
N VAL A 66 -13.87 4.30 -10.76
CA VAL A 66 -15.27 3.85 -10.63
C VAL A 66 -16.23 4.86 -11.27
N ILE A 67 -16.06 6.16 -11.02
CA ILE A 67 -16.88 7.21 -11.64
C ILE A 67 -16.77 7.15 -13.17
N LEU A 68 -15.56 7.01 -13.71
CA LEU A 68 -15.34 6.91 -15.16
C LEU A 68 -15.93 5.63 -15.76
N VAL A 69 -15.88 4.50 -15.03
CA VAL A 69 -16.55 3.25 -15.43
C VAL A 69 -18.07 3.45 -15.50
N LEU A 70 -18.66 4.06 -14.47
CA LEU A 70 -20.10 4.36 -14.45
C LEU A 70 -20.51 5.32 -15.57
N PHE A 71 -19.69 6.34 -15.83
CA PHE A 71 -19.90 7.25 -16.95
C PHE A 71 -19.84 6.52 -18.30
N SER A 72 -18.89 5.61 -18.48
CA SER A 72 -18.77 4.78 -19.69
C SER A 72 -20.02 3.90 -19.88
N ILE A 73 -20.52 3.30 -18.80
CA ILE A 73 -21.77 2.53 -18.82
C ILE A 73 -22.95 3.42 -19.23
N ALA A 74 -23.05 4.64 -18.68
CA ALA A 74 -24.12 5.58 -19.03
C ALA A 74 -24.10 5.92 -20.52
N LEU A 75 -22.92 6.16 -21.12
CA LEU A 75 -22.79 6.41 -22.56
C LEU A 75 -23.26 5.21 -23.39
N ILE A 76 -22.91 3.99 -22.99
CA ILE A 76 -23.33 2.77 -23.69
C ILE A 76 -24.86 2.60 -23.65
N LEU A 77 -25.50 2.94 -22.53
CA LEU A 77 -26.95 2.76 -22.34
C LEU A 77 -27.79 3.87 -23.00
N PHE A 78 -27.35 5.13 -22.90
CA PHE A 78 -28.16 6.29 -23.30
C PHE A 78 -27.71 6.93 -24.62
N CYS A 79 -26.51 6.62 -25.13
CA CYS A 79 -25.97 7.18 -26.36
C CYS A 79 -25.43 6.08 -27.29
N PRO A 80 -26.30 5.34 -28.00
CA PRO A 80 -25.87 4.21 -28.83
C PRO A 80 -24.81 4.56 -29.89
N GLU A 81 -24.84 5.78 -30.42
CA GLU A 81 -23.84 6.28 -31.37
C GLU A 81 -22.42 6.35 -30.77
N ALA A 82 -22.30 6.47 -29.44
CA ALA A 82 -21.02 6.51 -28.73
C ALA A 82 -20.46 5.12 -28.42
N ILE A 83 -21.21 4.02 -28.64
CA ILE A 83 -20.80 2.65 -28.31
C ILE A 83 -19.41 2.28 -28.86
N PRO A 84 -19.06 2.59 -30.14
CA PRO A 84 -17.75 2.23 -30.69
C PRO A 84 -16.57 2.81 -29.89
N ALA A 85 -16.75 3.96 -29.23
CA ALA A 85 -15.74 4.59 -28.38
C ALA A 85 -15.89 4.24 -26.89
N ALA A 86 -17.12 4.14 -26.39
CA ALA A 86 -17.41 3.91 -24.99
C ALA A 86 -17.10 2.46 -24.54
N LEU A 87 -17.31 1.47 -25.41
CA LEU A 87 -17.08 0.05 -25.08
C LEU A 87 -15.59 -0.27 -24.83
N PRO A 88 -14.63 0.12 -25.70
CA PRO A 88 -13.21 -0.08 -25.41
C PRO A 88 -12.75 0.68 -24.16
N MET A 89 -13.23 1.91 -23.96
CA MET A 89 -12.92 2.72 -22.78
C MET A 89 -13.39 2.03 -21.49
N PHE A 90 -14.63 1.52 -21.49
CA PHE A 90 -15.16 0.75 -20.37
C PHE A 90 -14.29 -0.48 -20.07
N LEU A 91 -13.91 -1.27 -21.08
CA LEU A 91 -13.09 -2.47 -20.89
C LEU A 91 -11.73 -2.16 -20.27
N ILE A 92 -11.05 -1.12 -20.77
CA ILE A 92 -9.74 -0.70 -20.24
C ILE A 92 -9.87 -0.24 -18.78
N LEU A 93 -10.86 0.61 -18.48
CA LEU A 93 -11.10 1.10 -17.13
C LEU A 93 -11.53 -0.01 -16.17
N PHE A 94 -12.30 -0.98 -16.65
CA PHE A 94 -12.74 -2.13 -15.86
C PHE A 94 -11.56 -3.03 -15.49
N VAL A 95 -10.68 -3.34 -16.45
CA VAL A 95 -9.46 -4.11 -16.19
C VAL A 95 -8.57 -3.36 -15.19
N LEU A 96 -8.40 -2.05 -15.38
CA LEU A 96 -7.67 -1.20 -14.45
C LEU A 96 -8.26 -1.28 -13.04
N LEU A 97 -9.59 -1.15 -12.90
CA LEU A 97 -10.29 -1.22 -11.63
C LEU A 97 -10.02 -2.55 -10.90
N VAL A 98 -10.09 -3.69 -11.60
CA VAL A 98 -9.80 -5.00 -11.00
C VAL A 98 -8.36 -5.08 -10.49
N PHE A 99 -7.38 -4.61 -11.27
CA PHE A 99 -5.99 -4.58 -10.84
C PHE A 99 -5.78 -3.68 -9.61
N TYR A 100 -6.42 -2.50 -9.57
CA TYR A 100 -6.33 -1.58 -8.45
C TYR A 100 -6.97 -2.13 -7.17
N ILE A 101 -8.13 -2.79 -7.27
CA ILE A 101 -8.77 -3.45 -6.12
C ILE A 101 -7.84 -4.52 -5.54
N ARG A 102 -7.23 -5.35 -6.39
CA ARG A 102 -6.27 -6.37 -5.93
C ARG A 102 -5.07 -5.75 -5.21
N HIS A 103 -4.54 -4.64 -5.72
CA HIS A 103 -3.44 -3.93 -5.09
C HIS A 103 -3.83 -3.34 -3.73
N TYR A 104 -5.02 -2.76 -3.64
CA TYR A 104 -5.55 -2.21 -2.40
C TYR A 104 -5.63 -3.25 -1.28
N PHE A 105 -6.13 -4.47 -1.55
CA PHE A 105 -6.19 -5.54 -0.55
C PHE A 105 -4.80 -5.98 -0.06
N PHE A 106 -3.79 -5.98 -0.94
CA PHE A 106 -2.42 -6.27 -0.52
C PHE A 106 -1.89 -5.22 0.47
N LEU A 107 -2.09 -3.93 0.18
CA LEU A 107 -1.66 -2.84 1.06
C LEU A 107 -2.40 -2.89 2.40
N GLU A 108 -3.72 -3.13 2.37
CA GLU A 108 -4.55 -3.22 3.56
C GLU A 108 -4.08 -4.34 4.50
N ASN A 109 -3.86 -5.54 3.97
CA ASN A 109 -3.37 -6.68 4.77
C ASN A 109 -1.99 -6.39 5.40
N THR A 110 -1.10 -5.74 4.66
CA THR A 110 0.23 -5.39 5.13
C THR A 110 0.17 -4.36 6.26
N VAL A 111 -0.64 -3.32 6.09
CA VAL A 111 -0.88 -2.30 7.11
C VAL A 111 -1.47 -2.90 8.38
N GLN A 112 -2.47 -3.77 8.26
CA GLN A 112 -3.07 -4.46 9.41
C GLN A 112 -2.08 -5.34 10.16
N HIS A 113 -1.17 -5.99 9.43
CA HIS A 113 -0.09 -6.75 10.05
C HIS A 113 0.86 -5.83 10.83
N TRP A 114 1.25 -4.70 10.26
CA TRP A 114 2.17 -3.75 10.87
C TRP A 114 1.58 -3.03 12.09
N TYR A 115 0.26 -2.84 12.15
CA TYR A 115 -0.41 -2.35 13.36
C TYR A 115 -0.23 -3.30 14.55
N ARG A 116 -0.40 -4.61 14.34
CA ARG A 116 -0.17 -5.59 15.40
C ARG A 116 1.27 -5.58 15.89
N LEU A 117 2.21 -5.34 14.97
CA LEU A 117 3.63 -5.25 15.28
C LEU A 117 3.98 -3.98 16.08
N THR A 118 3.31 -2.86 15.78
CA THR A 118 3.37 -1.64 16.61
C THR A 118 2.92 -1.95 18.03
N GLU A 119 1.75 -2.57 18.20
CA GLU A 119 1.21 -2.95 19.52
C GLU A 119 2.18 -3.89 20.28
N GLU A 120 2.81 -4.83 19.57
CA GLU A 120 3.77 -5.75 20.18
C GLU A 120 5.01 -5.01 20.72
N ILE A 121 5.56 -4.09 19.92
CA ILE A 121 6.71 -3.26 20.30
C ILE A 121 6.36 -2.35 21.48
N GLU A 122 5.21 -1.70 21.46
CA GLU A 122 4.72 -0.87 22.58
C GLU A 122 4.59 -1.69 23.87
N ASN A 123 4.02 -2.89 23.78
CA ASN A 123 3.91 -3.78 24.94
C ASN A 123 5.28 -4.22 25.49
N MET A 124 6.29 -4.39 24.64
CA MET A 124 7.66 -4.67 25.08
C MET A 124 8.27 -3.46 25.81
N ILE A 125 8.00 -2.24 25.34
CA ILE A 125 8.45 -0.99 26.02
C ILE A 125 7.80 -0.86 27.40
N CYS A 126 6.49 -1.12 27.52
CA CYS A 126 5.78 -0.94 28.79
C CYS A 126 6.06 -2.02 29.85
N LYS A 127 6.58 -3.19 29.44
CA LYS A 127 6.88 -4.32 30.35
C LYS A 127 8.35 -4.40 30.78
N GLY A 128 9.25 -3.70 30.10
CA GLY A 128 10.69 -3.65 30.40
C GLY A 128 11.06 -2.46 31.28
#